data_AF-A0A524G2R2-F1
#
_entry.id   AF-A0A524G2R2-F1
#
_cell.length_a   1.000
_cell.length_b   1.000
_cell.length_c   1.000
_cell.angle_alpha   90.00
_cell.angle_beta   90.00
_cell.angle_gamma   90.00
#
_symmetry.space_group_name_H-M   'P 1'
#
loop_
_entity.id
_entity.type
_entity.pdbx_description
1 polymer ?
#
loop_
_entity_poly.entity_id
_entity_poly.type
_entity_poly.pdbx_seq_one_letter_code
_entity_poly.pdbx_strand_id
1 'polypeptide(L)'
;MPEGLAVLKWDDELGPVVTSKTPKKLQVGLDPTTSMRVYGIATLGETEESQKPGFSSLAFNDFKLAVYYGGLNMHLKGLPSMVFLVLSPEEDPDVYKDALPEIATQMFLNAEGDEYKKMVPKLYKQIARYTQMTAEQRQASILNDPVRRTIVQTLMRNGTVQSTELEQMIFEEVGKKIDVDLVLRPLVKMGIIATGWVEGLSSEVIYLTRALFILRKINHDTVRAVRKGSLPTEVAEQFLQASRRYHRDYLARLRKDLFDTIWTEAEELAKHILDFEAYDVIQILRSGPKEVEQLKIDTDMDDAKLRTQLKKLETANIVMRINDEEGRQHLMLKCDTEVSTVYPEWLIQRTVDLYNDEELVSRQAMHYLEVLKRSHPSQAASLTMEVE
;
A
#
# COMPACT_ATOMS: atom_id res chain seq x y z
N MET A 1 -16.61 8.77 -6.99
CA MET A 1 -15.83 9.00 -5.75
C MET A 1 -16.85 8.88 -4.64
N PRO A 2 -16.50 8.21 -3.54
CA PRO A 2 -17.46 7.97 -2.47
C PRO A 2 -18.03 9.31 -1.98
N GLU A 3 -19.31 9.32 -1.61
CA GLU A 3 -19.99 10.51 -1.10
C GLU A 3 -19.63 10.80 0.36
N GLY A 4 -19.25 9.75 1.10
CA GLY A 4 -18.75 9.91 2.45
C GLY A 4 -18.44 8.60 3.17
N LEU A 5 -17.83 8.74 4.34
CA LEU A 5 -17.45 7.67 5.27
C LEU A 5 -18.11 7.93 6.61
N ALA A 6 -18.75 6.92 7.19
CA ALA A 6 -19.37 6.99 8.49
C ALA A 6 -18.93 5.82 9.38
N VAL A 7 -18.91 6.07 10.67
CA VAL A 7 -18.58 5.09 11.70
C VAL A 7 -19.79 4.94 12.60
N LEU A 8 -20.15 3.69 12.89
CA LEU A 8 -21.37 3.36 13.60
C LEU A 8 -21.07 2.43 14.79
N LYS A 9 -21.75 2.69 15.90
CA LYS A 9 -21.75 1.85 17.10
C LYS A 9 -23.17 1.42 17.44
N TRP A 10 -23.31 0.32 18.17
CA TRP A 10 -24.58 -0.02 18.79
C TRP A 10 -24.73 0.71 20.13
N ASP A 11 -25.94 1.17 20.40
CA ASP A 11 -26.38 1.76 21.65
C ASP A 11 -27.64 1.02 22.12
N ASP A 12 -27.68 0.60 23.39
CA ASP A 12 -28.75 -0.29 23.87
C ASP A 12 -30.12 0.40 23.92
N GLU A 13 -30.15 1.74 23.98
CA GLU A 13 -31.40 2.51 24.00
C GLU A 13 -31.81 2.99 22.61
N LEU A 14 -30.83 3.43 21.80
CA LEU A 14 -31.07 4.08 20.52
C LEU A 14 -30.87 3.15 19.30
N GLY A 15 -30.31 1.97 19.50
CA GLY A 15 -29.88 1.06 18.45
C GLY A 15 -28.62 1.56 17.72
N PRO A 16 -28.52 1.46 16.39
CA PRO A 16 -27.33 1.83 15.64
C PRO A 16 -27.16 3.37 15.57
N VAL A 17 -26.08 3.88 16.15
CA VAL A 17 -25.78 5.32 16.24
C VAL A 17 -24.51 5.66 15.46
N VAL A 18 -24.63 6.61 14.52
CA VAL A 18 -23.47 7.18 13.81
C VAL A 18 -22.66 8.05 14.76
N THR A 19 -21.43 7.63 15.06
CA THR A 19 -20.54 8.31 16.02
C THR A 19 -19.64 9.35 15.35
N SER A 20 -19.33 9.15 14.06
CA SER A 20 -18.51 10.04 13.26
C SER A 20 -18.84 9.90 11.78
N LYS A 21 -18.71 10.99 11.04
CA LYS A 21 -18.89 10.99 9.58
C LYS A 21 -18.07 12.07 8.90
N THR A 22 -17.66 11.80 7.67
CA THR A 22 -17.04 12.76 6.76
C THR A 22 -17.59 12.55 5.35
N PRO A 23 -18.04 13.61 4.65
CA PRO A 23 -18.13 15.00 5.09
C PRO A 23 -19.13 15.21 6.24
N LYS A 24 -18.98 16.27 7.04
CA LYS A 24 -19.90 16.56 8.17
C LYS A 24 -21.37 16.73 7.74
N LYS A 25 -21.59 17.16 6.50
CA LYS A 25 -22.93 17.35 5.90
C LYS A 25 -23.54 16.07 5.32
N LEU A 26 -22.83 14.94 5.35
CA LEU A 26 -23.33 13.65 4.84
C LEU A 26 -24.60 13.25 5.58
N GLN A 27 -25.67 12.99 4.83
CA GLN A 27 -26.97 12.55 5.36
C GLN A 27 -27.49 11.30 4.65
N VAL A 28 -27.14 11.13 3.37
CA VAL A 28 -27.53 9.98 2.55
C VAL A 28 -27.02 8.68 3.18
N GLY A 29 -27.90 7.68 3.26
CA GLY A 29 -27.57 6.32 3.75
C GLY A 29 -27.29 6.21 5.26
N LEU A 30 -27.53 7.28 6.03
CA LEU A 30 -27.27 7.34 7.48
C LEU A 30 -28.54 7.53 8.31
N ASP A 31 -29.72 7.39 7.72
CA ASP A 31 -30.97 7.42 8.47
C ASP A 31 -31.11 6.17 9.36
N PRO A 32 -31.89 6.24 10.44
CA PRO A 32 -32.05 5.10 11.36
C PRO A 32 -32.55 3.82 10.69
N THR A 33 -33.39 3.93 9.66
CA THR A 33 -33.94 2.77 8.94
C THR A 33 -32.85 2.04 8.16
N THR A 34 -32.06 2.79 7.39
CA THR A 34 -30.91 2.22 6.66
C THR A 34 -29.89 1.65 7.63
N SER A 35 -29.57 2.38 8.70
CA SER A 35 -28.61 1.93 9.72
C SER A 35 -29.05 0.63 10.39
N MET A 36 -30.33 0.50 10.76
CA MET A 36 -30.91 -0.74 11.30
C MET A 36 -30.87 -1.88 10.29
N ARG A 37 -31.22 -1.62 9.02
CA ARG A 37 -31.20 -2.66 7.98
C ARG A 37 -29.79 -3.18 7.73
N VAL A 38 -28.81 -2.28 7.61
CA VAL A 38 -27.40 -2.64 7.45
C VAL A 38 -26.92 -3.42 8.66
N TYR A 39 -27.24 -2.95 9.86
CA TYR A 39 -26.85 -3.60 11.09
C TYR A 39 -27.40 -5.02 11.18
N GLY A 40 -28.69 -5.20 10.85
CA GLY A 40 -29.33 -6.50 10.81
C GLY A 40 -28.66 -7.44 9.80
N ILE A 41 -28.37 -6.98 8.58
CA ILE A 41 -27.70 -7.81 7.57
C ILE A 41 -26.30 -8.23 8.03
N ALA A 42 -25.55 -7.32 8.65
CA ALA A 42 -24.19 -7.58 9.08
C ALA A 42 -24.09 -8.41 10.37
N THR A 43 -25.14 -8.48 11.20
CA THR A 43 -25.10 -9.16 12.51
C THR A 43 -26.06 -10.37 12.64
N LEU A 44 -27.10 -10.49 11.82
CA LEU A 44 -28.17 -11.51 11.96
C LEU A 44 -27.98 -12.77 11.10
N GLY A 45 -26.79 -13.02 10.53
CA GLY A 45 -26.51 -14.37 10.04
C GLY A 45 -26.44 -15.33 11.23
N GLU A 46 -27.11 -16.48 11.22
CA GLU A 46 -27.08 -17.45 12.33
C GLU A 46 -25.88 -18.43 12.25
N THR A 47 -24.86 -18.10 11.45
CA THR A 47 -23.70 -18.94 11.17
C THR A 47 -22.45 -18.43 11.90
N GLU A 48 -21.48 -19.28 12.27
CA GLU A 48 -20.20 -18.84 12.85
C GLU A 48 -19.46 -17.78 12.00
N GLU A 49 -19.76 -17.69 10.70
CA GLU A 49 -19.24 -16.68 9.77
C GLU A 49 -19.80 -15.26 10.00
N SER A 50 -21.02 -15.10 10.52
CA SER A 50 -21.64 -13.78 10.73
C SER A 50 -21.10 -13.05 11.96
N GLN A 51 -20.46 -13.78 12.87
CA GLN A 51 -19.80 -13.23 14.04
C GLN A 51 -18.39 -12.71 13.72
N LYS A 52 -17.87 -13.06 12.53
CA LYS A 52 -16.52 -12.67 12.08
C LYS A 52 -16.55 -11.32 11.37
N PRO A 53 -15.43 -10.57 11.41
CA PRO A 53 -15.29 -9.36 10.63
C PRO A 53 -15.49 -9.63 9.13
N GLY A 54 -16.23 -8.74 8.45
CA GLY A 54 -16.70 -9.02 7.10
C GLY A 54 -17.00 -7.77 6.29
N PHE A 55 -16.76 -7.86 4.98
CA PHE A 55 -17.16 -6.85 4.01
C PHE A 55 -18.52 -7.22 3.40
N SER A 56 -19.38 -6.23 3.20
CA SER A 56 -20.69 -6.41 2.56
C SER A 56 -21.03 -5.25 1.65
N SER A 57 -21.64 -5.57 0.51
CA SER A 57 -22.09 -4.61 -0.49
C SER A 57 -23.61 -4.54 -0.44
N LEU A 58 -24.17 -3.35 -0.27
CA LEU A 58 -25.62 -3.12 -0.20
C LEU A 58 -26.03 -2.10 -1.25
N ALA A 59 -27.04 -2.44 -2.05
CA ALA A 59 -27.59 -1.55 -3.06
C ALA A 59 -28.96 -1.01 -2.61
N PHE A 60 -29.12 0.30 -2.68
CA PHE A 60 -30.39 1.02 -2.50
C PHE A 60 -30.71 1.75 -3.81
N ASN A 61 -31.92 2.31 -3.92
CA ASN A 61 -32.37 2.95 -5.15
C ASN A 61 -31.50 4.16 -5.53
N ASP A 62 -31.14 5.00 -4.54
CA ASP A 62 -30.48 6.29 -4.78
C ASP A 62 -29.01 6.31 -4.35
N PHE A 63 -28.51 5.22 -3.76
CA PHE A 63 -27.12 5.09 -3.31
C PHE A 63 -26.74 3.62 -3.12
N LYS A 64 -25.43 3.36 -3.01
CA LYS A 64 -24.89 2.06 -2.59
C LYS A 64 -24.07 2.23 -1.33
N LEU A 65 -23.90 1.16 -0.57
CA LEU A 65 -23.03 1.12 0.61
C LEU A 65 -22.00 0.01 0.45
N ALA A 66 -20.74 0.35 0.72
CA ALA A 66 -19.73 -0.62 1.09
C ALA A 66 -19.60 -0.62 2.61
N VAL A 67 -19.77 -1.77 3.24
CA VAL A 67 -19.85 -1.91 4.70
C VAL A 67 -18.76 -2.84 5.17
N TYR A 68 -18.05 -2.46 6.23
CA TYR A 68 -17.19 -3.36 6.97
C TYR A 68 -17.64 -3.49 8.41
N TYR A 69 -17.91 -4.72 8.82
CA TYR A 69 -18.23 -5.10 10.19
C TYR A 69 -16.96 -5.60 10.89
N GLY A 70 -16.69 -5.08 12.09
CA GLY A 70 -15.54 -5.42 12.92
C GLY A 70 -15.73 -6.63 13.82
N GLY A 71 -16.86 -7.34 13.72
CA GLY A 71 -17.15 -8.54 14.51
C GLY A 71 -17.84 -8.28 15.85
N LEU A 72 -18.30 -9.36 16.46
CA LEU A 72 -19.17 -9.33 17.66
C LEU A 72 -18.48 -8.76 18.90
N ASN A 73 -17.17 -8.96 19.04
CA ASN A 73 -16.40 -8.46 20.18
C ASN A 73 -16.44 -6.93 20.31
N MET A 74 -16.39 -6.20 19.20
CA MET A 74 -16.48 -4.73 19.21
C MET A 74 -17.88 -4.29 19.62
N HIS A 75 -18.90 -4.99 19.10
CA HIS A 75 -20.30 -4.74 19.45
C HIS A 75 -20.57 -4.95 20.95
N LEU A 76 -20.15 -6.09 21.52
CA LEU A 76 -20.37 -6.41 22.93
C LEU A 76 -19.67 -5.44 23.90
N LYS A 77 -18.59 -4.80 23.46
CA LYS A 77 -17.87 -3.77 24.23
C LYS A 77 -18.49 -2.37 24.11
N GLY A 78 -19.58 -2.20 23.36
CA GLY A 78 -20.18 -0.89 23.08
C GLY A 78 -19.28 0.04 22.25
N LEU A 79 -18.28 -0.54 21.56
CA LEU A 79 -17.36 0.20 20.71
C LEU A 79 -17.91 0.30 19.28
N PRO A 80 -17.41 1.26 18.47
CA PRO A 80 -17.63 1.25 17.03
C PRO A 80 -17.37 -0.13 16.42
N SER A 81 -18.40 -0.70 15.80
CA SER A 81 -18.35 -2.05 15.22
C SER A 81 -18.57 -2.05 13.72
N MET A 82 -18.95 -0.91 13.12
CA MET A 82 -19.21 -0.80 11.69
C MET A 82 -18.65 0.47 11.09
N VAL A 83 -18.15 0.36 9.86
CA VAL A 83 -17.73 1.49 9.03
C VAL A 83 -18.40 1.40 7.67
N PHE A 84 -19.00 2.50 7.23
CA PHE A 84 -19.73 2.60 5.97
C PHE A 84 -19.06 3.58 5.04
N LEU A 85 -18.92 3.17 3.78
CA LEU A 85 -18.62 4.06 2.67
C LEU A 85 -19.90 4.22 1.85
N VAL A 86 -20.41 5.46 1.81
CA VAL A 86 -21.59 5.83 1.01
C VAL A 86 -21.12 6.12 -0.40
N LEU A 87 -21.75 5.48 -1.37
CA LEU A 87 -21.38 5.48 -2.78
C LEU A 87 -22.54 5.96 -3.64
N SER A 88 -22.22 6.59 -4.75
CA SER A 88 -23.20 6.89 -5.79
C SER A 88 -23.78 5.59 -6.39
N PRO A 89 -24.99 5.62 -6.99
CA PRO A 89 -25.61 4.44 -7.62
C PRO A 89 -24.74 3.78 -8.69
N GLU A 90 -23.89 4.54 -9.37
CA GLU A 90 -23.05 4.05 -10.46
C GLU A 90 -21.73 3.44 -9.97
N GLU A 91 -21.35 3.68 -8.72
CA GLU A 91 -20.12 3.11 -8.18
C GLU A 91 -20.28 1.62 -7.83
N ASP A 92 -19.20 0.87 -8.02
CA ASP A 92 -19.11 -0.53 -7.61
C ASP A 92 -18.50 -0.61 -6.20
N PRO A 93 -19.26 -1.08 -5.18
CA PRO A 93 -18.75 -1.22 -3.82
C PRO A 93 -17.56 -2.18 -3.71
N ASP A 94 -17.49 -3.19 -4.58
CA ASP A 94 -16.48 -4.25 -4.48
C ASP A 94 -15.06 -3.75 -4.77
N VAL A 95 -14.93 -2.60 -5.44
CA VAL A 95 -13.63 -1.91 -5.64
C VAL A 95 -13.00 -1.50 -4.29
N TYR A 96 -13.81 -1.33 -3.24
CA TYR A 96 -13.36 -0.97 -1.90
C TYR A 96 -13.15 -2.17 -0.96
N LYS A 97 -13.37 -3.39 -1.44
CA LYS A 97 -13.33 -4.62 -0.64
C LYS A 97 -12.02 -4.85 0.10
N ASP A 98 -10.90 -4.32 -0.41
CA ASP A 98 -9.60 -4.41 0.27
C ASP A 98 -9.28 -3.20 1.13
N ALA A 99 -9.66 -2.00 0.68
CA ALA A 99 -9.30 -0.75 1.34
C ALA A 99 -10.19 -0.46 2.57
N LEU A 100 -11.48 -0.78 2.50
CA LEU A 100 -12.41 -0.51 3.58
C LEU A 100 -12.09 -1.29 4.87
N PRO A 101 -11.77 -2.61 4.84
CA PRO A 101 -11.32 -3.34 6.02
C PRO A 101 -10.10 -2.72 6.71
N GLU A 102 -9.12 -2.28 5.93
CA GLU A 102 -7.90 -1.64 6.45
C GLU A 102 -8.23 -0.34 7.18
N ILE A 103 -8.99 0.52 6.52
CA ILE A 103 -9.42 1.81 7.07
C ILE A 103 -10.27 1.62 8.32
N ALA A 104 -11.20 0.66 8.29
CA ALA A 104 -12.05 0.37 9.42
C ALA A 104 -11.26 -0.15 10.62
N THR A 105 -10.24 -0.98 10.39
CA THR A 105 -9.42 -1.48 11.50
C THR A 105 -8.59 -0.38 12.14
N GLN A 106 -8.03 0.55 11.36
CA GLN A 106 -7.37 1.72 11.94
C GLN A 106 -8.30 2.51 12.86
N MET A 107 -9.60 2.57 12.54
CA MET A 107 -10.60 3.18 13.43
C MET A 107 -10.88 2.33 14.66
N PHE A 108 -11.05 1.01 14.49
CA PHE A 108 -11.33 0.09 15.60
C PHE A 108 -10.18 0.00 16.62
N LEU A 109 -8.93 0.03 16.16
CA LEU A 109 -7.75 0.05 17.04
C LEU A 109 -7.66 1.34 17.89
N ASN A 110 -8.28 2.42 17.43
CA ASN A 110 -8.33 3.72 18.09
C ASN A 110 -9.76 4.05 18.57
N ALA A 111 -10.59 3.02 18.77
CA ALA A 111 -11.97 3.15 19.23
C ALA A 111 -12.07 3.64 20.68
N GLU A 112 -11.18 3.15 21.54
CA GLU A 112 -11.09 3.56 22.94
C GLU A 112 -10.77 5.06 23.03
N GLY A 113 -11.49 5.79 23.89
CA GLY A 113 -11.31 7.22 24.05
C GLY A 113 -11.74 8.08 22.85
N ASP A 114 -12.46 7.52 21.87
CA ASP A 114 -12.97 8.21 20.68
C ASP A 114 -11.87 8.83 19.78
N GLU A 115 -10.62 8.36 19.88
CA GLU A 115 -9.48 8.92 19.13
C GLU A 115 -9.66 8.79 17.61
N TYR A 116 -10.29 7.69 17.16
CA TYR A 116 -10.62 7.45 15.75
C TYR A 116 -11.42 8.59 15.11
N LYS A 117 -12.23 9.34 15.87
CA LYS A 117 -13.05 10.44 15.32
C LYS A 117 -12.19 11.49 14.61
N LYS A 118 -10.97 11.74 15.11
CA LYS A 118 -9.99 12.65 14.52
C LYS A 118 -9.38 12.10 13.22
N MET A 119 -9.37 10.78 13.07
CA MET A 119 -8.78 10.08 11.92
C MET A 119 -9.76 9.98 10.73
N VAL A 120 -11.08 9.93 10.97
CA VAL A 120 -12.10 9.76 9.92
C VAL A 120 -11.90 10.66 8.70
N PRO A 121 -11.62 11.97 8.83
CA PRO A 121 -11.41 12.82 7.65
C PRO A 121 -10.17 12.45 6.83
N LYS A 122 -9.08 12.05 7.50
CA LYS A 122 -7.84 11.62 6.84
C LYS A 122 -8.06 10.28 6.12
N LEU A 123 -8.70 9.33 6.81
CA LEU A 123 -8.99 7.99 6.29
C LEU A 123 -9.99 8.03 5.13
N TYR A 124 -10.97 8.93 5.17
CA TYR A 124 -11.87 9.18 4.06
C TYR A 124 -11.14 9.66 2.80
N LYS A 125 -10.20 10.60 2.95
CA LYS A 125 -9.36 11.05 1.82
C LYS A 125 -8.51 9.91 1.25
N GLN A 126 -8.02 9.02 2.11
CA GLN A 126 -7.23 7.87 1.69
C GLN A 126 -8.06 6.87 0.89
N ILE A 127 -9.24 6.47 1.39
CA ILE A 127 -10.09 5.50 0.68
C ILE A 127 -10.71 6.08 -0.59
N ALA A 128 -11.07 7.36 -0.60
CA ALA A 128 -11.58 8.03 -1.80
C ALA A 128 -10.56 8.06 -2.95
N ARG A 129 -9.27 8.04 -2.60
CA ARG A 129 -8.16 8.00 -3.55
C ARG A 129 -7.73 6.58 -3.92
N TYR A 130 -8.12 5.57 -3.17
CA TYR A 130 -7.69 4.18 -3.40
C TYR A 130 -8.04 3.67 -4.80
N THR A 131 -9.23 4.00 -5.30
CA THR A 131 -9.69 3.60 -6.65
C THR A 131 -8.90 4.27 -7.77
N GLN A 132 -8.23 5.38 -7.47
CA GLN A 132 -7.38 6.11 -8.40
C GLN A 132 -5.94 5.63 -8.35
N MET A 133 -5.56 4.79 -7.37
CA MET A 133 -4.18 4.31 -7.24
C MET A 133 -3.82 3.36 -8.37
N THR A 134 -2.65 3.59 -8.97
CA THR A 134 -2.03 2.62 -9.87
C THR A 134 -1.61 1.35 -9.10
N ALA A 135 -1.29 0.28 -9.82
CA ALA A 135 -0.75 -0.94 -9.19
C ALA A 135 0.54 -0.65 -8.42
N GLU A 136 1.41 0.22 -8.94
CA GLU A 136 2.64 0.66 -8.28
C GLU A 136 2.33 1.41 -6.97
N GLN A 137 1.38 2.33 -6.97
CA GLN A 137 0.97 3.04 -5.76
C GLN A 137 0.38 2.10 -4.70
N ARG A 138 -0.41 1.10 -5.12
CA ARG A 138 -0.90 0.07 -4.20
C ARG A 138 0.24 -0.75 -3.58
N GLN A 139 1.27 -1.10 -4.35
CA GLN A 139 2.44 -1.79 -3.78
C GLN A 139 3.26 -0.86 -2.86
N ALA A 140 3.42 0.41 -3.21
CA ALA A 140 4.09 1.39 -2.35
C ALA A 140 3.37 1.58 -1.00
N SER A 141 2.04 1.43 -0.96
CA SER A 141 1.28 1.55 0.29
C SER A 141 1.65 0.48 1.32
N ILE A 142 2.04 -0.72 0.88
CA ILE A 142 2.56 -1.78 1.75
C ILE A 142 3.84 -1.33 2.45
N LEU A 143 4.74 -0.66 1.71
CA LEU A 143 6.03 -0.23 2.24
C LEU A 143 5.94 1.06 3.06
N ASN A 144 4.88 1.84 2.88
CA ASN A 144 4.62 3.02 3.71
C ASN A 144 4.08 2.66 5.09
N ASP A 145 3.32 1.56 5.20
CA ASP A 145 2.84 1.05 6.48
C ASP A 145 3.98 0.43 7.30
N PRO A 146 4.22 0.88 8.55
CA PRO A 146 5.37 0.43 9.33
C PRO A 146 5.31 -1.06 9.66
N VAL A 147 4.12 -1.57 10.01
CA VAL A 147 3.93 -2.98 10.37
C VAL A 147 4.21 -3.86 9.16
N ARG A 148 3.54 -3.60 8.02
CA ARG A 148 3.74 -4.39 6.80
C ARG A 148 5.16 -4.27 6.28
N ARG A 149 5.79 -3.10 6.38
CA ARG A 149 7.21 -2.91 6.04
C ARG A 149 8.11 -3.80 6.89
N THR A 150 7.91 -3.84 8.21
CA THR A 150 8.66 -4.72 9.13
C THR A 150 8.46 -6.20 8.76
N ILE A 151 7.24 -6.61 8.43
CA ILE A 151 6.93 -7.98 8.00
C ILE A 151 7.71 -8.33 6.72
N VAL A 152 7.65 -7.48 5.70
CA VAL A 152 8.39 -7.71 4.44
C VAL A 152 9.90 -7.72 4.69
N GLN A 153 10.42 -6.85 5.57
CA GLN A 153 11.82 -6.84 5.97
C GLN A 153 12.26 -8.17 6.59
N THR A 154 11.51 -8.66 7.57
CA THR A 154 11.78 -9.94 8.24
C THR A 154 11.74 -11.10 7.25
N LEU A 155 10.71 -11.15 6.42
CA LEU A 155 10.55 -12.16 5.39
C LEU A 155 11.64 -12.09 4.31
N MET A 156 12.15 -10.92 3.94
CA MET A 156 13.27 -10.79 3.00
C MET A 156 14.60 -11.29 3.57
N ARG A 157 14.75 -11.36 4.90
CA ARG A 157 15.94 -11.90 5.59
C ARG A 157 15.85 -13.40 5.82
N ASN A 158 14.68 -13.87 6.25
CA ASN A 158 14.51 -15.23 6.78
C ASN A 158 13.71 -16.14 5.84
N GLY A 159 12.97 -15.54 4.90
CA GLY A 159 12.06 -16.22 3.98
C GLY A 159 10.76 -16.70 4.60
N THR A 160 10.77 -17.08 5.88
CA THR A 160 9.57 -17.55 6.58
C THR A 160 9.45 -16.95 7.98
N VAL A 161 8.23 -16.89 8.50
CA VAL A 161 7.93 -16.53 9.89
C VAL A 161 6.67 -17.25 10.36
N GLN A 162 6.60 -17.66 11.63
CA GLN A 162 5.39 -18.26 12.20
C GLN A 162 4.35 -17.18 12.54
N SER A 163 3.06 -17.51 12.47
CA SER A 163 2.00 -16.55 12.75
C SER A 163 2.05 -16.04 14.20
N THR A 164 2.48 -16.86 15.17
CA THR A 164 2.66 -16.43 16.57
C THR A 164 3.80 -15.43 16.75
N GLU A 165 4.91 -15.60 16.02
CA GLU A 165 6.03 -14.65 16.04
C GLU A 165 5.61 -13.33 15.37
N LEU A 166 4.80 -13.43 14.32
CA LEU A 166 4.22 -12.29 13.64
C LEU A 166 3.26 -11.49 14.52
N GLU A 167 2.38 -12.15 15.29
CA GLU A 167 1.53 -11.51 16.30
C GLU A 167 2.36 -10.70 17.29
N GLN A 168 3.48 -11.25 17.75
CA GLN A 168 4.39 -10.57 18.65
C GLN A 168 5.04 -9.34 18.00
N MET A 169 5.56 -9.46 16.78
CA MET A 169 6.13 -8.31 16.05
C MET A 169 5.11 -7.19 15.85
N ILE A 170 3.86 -7.53 15.49
CA ILE A 170 2.79 -6.55 15.32
C ILE A 170 2.47 -5.86 16.66
N PHE A 171 2.43 -6.64 17.75
CA PHE A 171 2.20 -6.10 19.09
C PHE A 171 3.33 -5.17 19.54
N GLU A 172 4.59 -5.49 19.24
CA GLU A 172 5.73 -4.64 19.56
C GLU A 172 5.71 -3.32 18.78
N GLU A 173 5.31 -3.34 17.51
CA GLU A 173 5.23 -2.16 16.65
C GLU A 173 4.04 -1.24 17.00
N VAL A 174 2.87 -1.81 17.34
CA VAL A 174 1.62 -1.04 17.51
C VAL A 174 1.18 -0.91 18.98
N GLY A 175 1.72 -1.72 19.89
CA GLY A 175 1.34 -1.76 21.31
C GLY A 175 -0.05 -2.35 21.58
N LYS A 176 -0.71 -2.93 20.57
CA LYS A 176 -2.05 -3.51 20.66
C LYS A 176 -2.11 -4.82 19.87
N LYS A 177 -2.95 -5.77 20.33
CA LYS A 177 -3.23 -6.99 19.57
C LYS A 177 -4.07 -6.64 18.35
N ILE A 178 -3.57 -6.99 17.17
CA ILE A 178 -4.23 -6.81 15.88
C ILE A 178 -4.45 -8.19 15.27
N ASP A 179 -5.56 -8.35 14.57
CA ASP A 179 -5.79 -9.52 13.73
C ASP A 179 -4.74 -9.59 12.61
N VAL A 180 -3.93 -10.65 12.62
CA VAL A 180 -2.83 -10.89 11.69
C VAL A 180 -3.36 -11.01 10.25
N ASP A 181 -4.49 -11.67 10.05
CA ASP A 181 -5.05 -11.93 8.72
C ASP A 181 -5.35 -10.63 7.99
N LEU A 182 -5.76 -9.60 8.72
CA LEU A 182 -6.00 -8.29 8.14
C LEU A 182 -4.70 -7.62 7.67
N VAL A 183 -3.63 -7.73 8.47
CA VAL A 183 -2.33 -7.16 8.12
C VAL A 183 -1.76 -7.88 6.90
N LEU A 184 -1.93 -9.20 6.83
CA LEU A 184 -1.41 -10.06 5.77
C LEU A 184 -2.21 -10.02 4.47
N ARG A 185 -3.53 -9.79 4.53
CA ARG A 185 -4.42 -9.84 3.36
C ARG A 185 -3.90 -9.07 2.13
N PRO A 186 -3.43 -7.82 2.23
CA PRO A 186 -2.89 -7.10 1.07
C PRO A 186 -1.63 -7.75 0.49
N LEU A 187 -0.77 -8.32 1.34
CA LEU A 187 0.45 -8.99 0.91
C LEU A 187 0.12 -10.30 0.17
N VAL A 188 -0.84 -11.07 0.68
CA VAL A 188 -1.34 -12.29 0.03
C VAL A 188 -1.95 -11.96 -1.32
N LYS A 189 -2.82 -10.95 -1.38
CA LYS A 189 -3.51 -10.55 -2.62
C LYS A 189 -2.53 -10.07 -3.70
N MET A 190 -1.47 -9.38 -3.31
CA MET A 190 -0.42 -8.94 -4.24
C MET A 190 0.60 -10.05 -4.57
N GLY A 191 0.41 -11.27 -4.04
CA GLY A 191 1.27 -12.41 -4.27
C GLY A 191 2.69 -12.21 -3.73
N ILE A 192 2.85 -11.34 -2.71
CA ILE A 192 4.13 -11.07 -2.02
C ILE A 192 4.43 -12.19 -1.03
N ILE A 193 3.37 -12.71 -0.39
CA ILE A 193 3.46 -13.81 0.57
C ILE A 193 2.46 -14.91 0.25
N ALA A 194 2.74 -16.10 0.78
CA ALA A 194 1.80 -17.20 0.91
C ALA A 194 1.74 -17.64 2.38
N THR A 195 0.64 -18.25 2.80
CA THR A 195 0.51 -18.86 4.12
C THR A 195 0.26 -20.36 3.97
N GLY A 196 0.65 -21.15 4.99
CA GLY A 196 0.41 -22.58 4.96
C GLY A 196 0.71 -23.27 6.29
N TRP A 197 -0.07 -24.32 6.55
CA TRP A 197 0.13 -25.18 7.71
C TRP A 197 1.21 -26.23 7.43
N VAL A 198 2.17 -26.35 8.34
CA VAL A 198 3.20 -27.38 8.28
C VAL A 198 2.98 -28.37 9.42
N GLU A 199 2.85 -29.64 9.08
CA GLU A 199 2.66 -30.70 10.07
C GLU A 199 3.81 -30.72 11.08
N GLY A 200 3.47 -30.62 12.37
CA GLY A 200 4.43 -30.59 13.48
C GLY A 200 4.76 -29.19 14.00
N LEU A 201 4.28 -28.12 13.34
CA LEU A 201 4.30 -26.78 13.90
C LEU A 201 2.96 -26.47 14.59
N SER A 202 3.01 -25.64 15.63
CA SER A 202 1.84 -25.24 16.41
C SER A 202 1.02 -24.13 15.74
N SER A 203 1.56 -23.49 14.71
CA SER A 203 0.96 -22.32 14.06
C SER A 203 1.20 -22.33 12.55
N GLU A 204 0.42 -21.51 11.85
CA GLU A 204 0.57 -21.31 10.41
C GLU A 204 1.89 -20.60 10.11
N VAL A 205 2.52 -20.95 8.99
CA VAL A 205 3.76 -20.31 8.53
C VAL A 205 3.46 -19.37 7.39
N ILE A 206 4.06 -18.19 7.44
CA ILE A 206 4.03 -17.17 6.40
C ILE A 206 5.34 -17.27 5.61
N TYR A 207 5.23 -17.27 4.29
CA TYR A 207 6.33 -17.46 3.34
C TYR A 207 6.46 -16.25 2.41
N LEU A 208 7.69 -15.79 2.15
CA LEU A 208 7.94 -14.82 1.08
C LEU A 208 7.92 -15.52 -0.28
N THR A 209 7.01 -15.10 -1.16
CA THR A 209 6.95 -15.58 -2.55
C THR A 209 7.59 -14.60 -3.52
N ARG A 210 7.47 -13.29 -3.25
CA ARG A 210 8.09 -12.22 -4.04
C ARG A 210 8.63 -11.16 -3.09
N ALA A 211 9.89 -10.79 -3.25
CA ALA A 211 10.44 -9.65 -2.57
C ALA A 211 9.85 -8.36 -3.13
N LEU A 212 9.61 -7.38 -2.26
CA LEU A 212 9.05 -6.08 -2.60
C LEU A 212 9.95 -4.98 -2.02
N PHE A 213 10.40 -4.05 -2.85
CA PHE A 213 11.20 -2.91 -2.40
C PHE A 213 11.11 -1.76 -3.41
N ILE A 214 11.54 -0.56 -3.01
CA ILE A 214 11.60 0.62 -3.88
C ILE A 214 13.06 0.90 -4.23
N LEU A 215 13.35 1.06 -5.52
CA LEU A 215 14.68 1.42 -6.00
C LEU A 215 14.66 2.77 -6.69
N ARG A 216 15.83 3.41 -6.67
CA ARG A 216 16.14 4.56 -7.51
C ARG A 216 16.85 4.08 -8.78
N LYS A 217 16.13 4.03 -9.89
CA LYS A 217 16.64 3.58 -11.18
C LYS A 217 16.99 4.75 -12.10
N ILE A 218 17.85 4.47 -13.07
CA ILE A 218 18.09 5.39 -14.17
C ILE A 218 16.87 5.34 -15.09
N ASN A 219 16.23 6.48 -15.33
CA ASN A 219 15.22 6.55 -16.39
C ASN A 219 15.92 6.55 -17.75
N HIS A 220 15.92 5.39 -18.42
CA HIS A 220 16.58 5.20 -19.69
C HIS A 220 15.97 6.04 -20.82
N ASP A 221 14.67 6.32 -20.77
CA ASP A 221 13.99 7.14 -21.78
C ASP A 221 14.36 8.61 -21.65
N THR A 222 14.43 9.15 -20.43
CA THR A 222 15.00 10.49 -20.18
C THR A 222 16.43 10.59 -20.71
N VAL A 223 17.31 9.64 -20.36
CA VAL A 223 18.70 9.63 -20.83
C VAL A 223 18.79 9.55 -22.35
N ARG A 224 17.93 8.72 -22.98
CA ARG A 224 17.88 8.56 -24.43
C ARG A 224 17.38 9.84 -25.11
N ALA A 225 16.34 10.48 -24.58
CA ALA A 225 15.79 11.73 -25.11
C ALA A 225 16.83 12.85 -25.06
N VAL A 226 17.51 13.01 -23.92
CA VAL A 226 18.57 14.01 -23.75
C VAL A 226 19.72 13.79 -24.74
N ARG A 227 20.18 12.55 -24.91
CA ARG A 227 21.24 12.22 -25.89
C ARG A 227 20.82 12.43 -27.35
N LYS A 228 19.52 12.39 -27.64
CA LYS A 228 18.96 12.67 -28.97
C LYS A 228 18.77 14.17 -29.23
N GLY A 229 19.14 15.04 -28.29
CA GLY A 229 19.06 16.49 -28.45
C GLY A 229 17.69 17.08 -28.08
N SER A 230 16.92 16.43 -27.19
CA SER A 230 15.65 16.99 -26.71
C SER A 230 15.82 18.23 -25.81
N LEU A 231 17.05 18.56 -25.42
CA LEU A 231 17.40 19.69 -24.56
C LEU A 231 18.58 20.46 -25.17
N PRO A 232 18.77 21.75 -24.81
CA PRO A 232 19.99 22.49 -25.10
C PRO A 232 21.24 21.74 -24.60
N THR A 233 22.34 21.84 -25.35
CA THR A 233 23.58 21.09 -25.08
C THR A 233 24.11 21.29 -23.65
N GLU A 234 24.10 22.53 -23.16
CA GLU A 234 24.57 22.83 -21.80
C GLU A 234 23.73 22.12 -20.72
N VAL A 235 22.40 22.20 -20.84
CA VAL A 235 21.45 21.54 -19.94
C VAL A 235 21.65 20.02 -19.98
N ALA A 236 21.81 19.46 -21.18
CA ALA A 236 22.02 18.04 -21.40
C ALA A 236 23.31 17.54 -20.73
N GLU A 237 24.43 18.26 -20.88
CA GLU A 237 25.71 17.91 -20.27
C GLU A 237 25.66 17.96 -18.74
N GLN A 238 25.09 19.04 -18.18
CA GLN A 238 24.91 19.18 -16.74
C GLN A 238 24.07 18.03 -16.17
N PHE A 239 22.96 17.68 -16.82
CA PHE A 239 22.12 16.57 -16.42
C PHE A 239 22.86 15.23 -16.46
N LEU A 240 23.51 14.91 -17.59
CA LEU A 240 24.19 13.63 -17.77
C LEU A 240 25.33 13.45 -16.76
N GLN A 241 26.07 14.52 -16.45
CA GLN A 241 27.12 14.50 -15.45
C GLN A 241 26.54 14.27 -14.04
N ALA A 242 25.51 15.03 -13.67
CA ALA A 242 24.89 14.95 -12.35
C ALA A 242 24.19 13.60 -12.13
N SER A 243 23.44 13.11 -13.12
CA SER A 243 22.78 11.81 -13.10
C SER A 243 23.79 10.67 -13.00
N ARG A 244 24.88 10.70 -13.78
CA ARG A 244 25.95 9.69 -13.71
C ARG A 244 26.61 9.66 -12.34
N ARG A 245 26.92 10.82 -11.77
CA ARG A 245 27.51 10.92 -10.43
C ARG A 245 26.57 10.34 -9.38
N TYR A 246 25.31 10.77 -9.39
CA TYR A 246 24.29 10.32 -8.45
C TYR A 246 24.12 8.79 -8.44
N HIS A 247 23.93 8.19 -9.62
CA HIS A 247 23.72 6.75 -9.72
C HIS A 247 24.97 5.93 -9.40
N ARG A 248 26.17 6.45 -9.71
CA ARG A 248 27.42 5.80 -9.26
C ARG A 248 27.48 5.75 -7.73
N ASP A 249 27.17 6.85 -7.08
CA ASP A 249 27.21 6.96 -5.62
C ASP A 249 26.11 6.10 -4.97
N TYR A 250 24.91 6.04 -5.56
CA TYR A 250 23.82 5.14 -5.15
C TYR A 250 24.20 3.66 -5.29
N LEU A 251 24.75 3.26 -6.43
CA LEU A 251 25.23 1.88 -6.65
C LEU A 251 26.35 1.50 -5.67
N ALA A 252 27.21 2.44 -5.29
CA ALA A 252 28.23 2.19 -4.28
C ALA A 252 27.61 1.89 -2.90
N ARG A 253 26.54 2.60 -2.51
CA ARG A 253 25.80 2.33 -1.28
C ARG A 253 25.11 0.96 -1.32
N LEU A 254 24.41 0.65 -2.42
CA LEU A 254 23.77 -0.66 -2.62
C LEU A 254 24.77 -1.82 -2.56
N ARG A 255 25.99 -1.65 -3.09
CA ARG A 255 27.05 -2.68 -3.02
C ARG A 255 27.62 -2.86 -1.61
N LYS A 256 27.66 -1.79 -0.83
CA LYS A 256 28.16 -1.82 0.54
C LYS A 256 27.17 -2.52 1.46
N ASP A 257 25.91 -2.11 1.40
CA ASP A 257 24.82 -2.72 2.15
C ASP A 257 23.51 -2.52 1.38
N LEU A 258 23.11 -3.56 0.65
CA LEU A 258 21.88 -3.55 -0.15
C LEU A 258 20.67 -3.38 0.76
N PHE A 259 20.61 -4.16 1.86
CA PHE A 259 19.43 -4.23 2.71
C PHE A 259 19.22 -2.90 3.45
N ASP A 260 20.25 -2.37 4.11
CA ASP A 260 20.16 -1.09 4.80
C ASP A 260 19.77 0.05 3.83
N THR A 261 20.40 0.10 2.66
CA THR A 261 20.14 1.15 1.66
C THR A 261 18.70 1.15 1.16
N ILE A 262 18.13 -0.02 0.83
CA ILE A 262 16.75 -0.06 0.31
C ILE A 262 15.72 0.27 1.39
N TRP A 263 15.97 -0.13 2.64
CA TRP A 263 14.98 -0.01 3.70
C TRP A 263 14.98 1.34 4.42
N THR A 264 16.15 1.98 4.54
CA THR A 264 16.25 3.34 5.08
C THR A 264 15.52 4.37 4.22
N GLU A 265 15.46 4.16 2.90
CA GLU A 265 14.79 5.07 1.97
C GLU A 265 13.33 4.68 1.67
N ALA A 266 12.90 3.45 1.98
CA ALA A 266 11.63 2.89 1.55
C ALA A 266 10.42 3.76 1.97
N GLU A 267 10.37 4.20 3.23
CA GLU A 267 9.25 5.00 3.73
C GLU A 267 9.16 6.37 3.03
N GLU A 268 10.29 7.07 2.91
CA GLU A 268 10.35 8.39 2.27
C GLU A 268 9.94 8.29 0.80
N LEU A 269 10.47 7.30 0.08
CA LEU A 269 10.13 7.08 -1.32
C LEU A 269 8.66 6.70 -1.53
N ALA A 270 8.11 5.85 -0.65
CA ALA A 270 6.71 5.46 -0.71
C ALA A 270 5.78 6.68 -0.50
N LYS A 271 6.13 7.63 0.38
CA LYS A 271 5.36 8.88 0.56
C LYS A 271 5.24 9.68 -0.73
N HIS A 272 6.30 9.75 -1.54
CA HIS A 272 6.28 10.46 -2.82
C HIS A 272 5.44 9.73 -3.88
N ILE A 273 5.48 8.39 -3.91
CA ILE A 273 4.64 7.60 -4.82
C ILE A 273 3.16 7.71 -4.43
N LEU A 274 2.85 7.76 -3.13
CA LEU A 274 1.46 7.84 -2.63
C LEU A 274 0.86 9.25 -2.66
N ASP A 275 1.69 10.29 -2.79
CA ASP A 275 1.22 11.66 -3.06
C ASP A 275 0.89 11.77 -4.56
N PHE A 276 -0.40 11.70 -4.88
CA PHE A 276 -0.91 11.74 -6.26
C PHE A 276 -0.33 12.87 -7.09
N GLU A 277 -0.29 14.09 -6.54
CA GLU A 277 0.24 15.24 -7.27
C GLU A 277 1.75 15.08 -7.55
N ALA A 278 2.50 14.57 -6.57
CA ALA A 278 3.92 14.28 -6.77
C ALA A 278 4.13 13.14 -7.76
N TYR A 279 3.28 12.11 -7.71
CA TYR A 279 3.34 10.94 -8.58
C TYR A 279 2.96 11.28 -10.02
N ASP A 280 2.00 12.17 -10.26
CA ASP A 280 1.65 12.68 -11.59
C ASP A 280 2.86 13.37 -12.23
N VAL A 281 3.57 14.21 -11.47
CA VAL A 281 4.84 14.82 -11.91
C VAL A 281 5.87 13.74 -12.25
N ILE A 282 6.03 12.71 -11.41
CA ILE A 282 6.95 11.60 -11.68
C ILE A 282 6.56 10.89 -12.98
N GLN A 283 5.28 10.53 -13.16
CA GLN A 283 4.79 9.85 -14.36
C GLN A 283 5.04 10.64 -15.63
N ILE A 284 4.75 11.95 -15.62
CA ILE A 284 4.99 12.80 -16.79
C ILE A 284 6.49 12.85 -17.12
N LEU A 285 7.34 13.02 -16.11
CA LEU A 285 8.79 13.08 -16.31
C LEU A 285 9.42 11.73 -16.66
N ARG A 286 8.73 10.59 -16.42
CA ARG A 286 9.15 9.28 -16.94
C ARG A 286 9.14 9.23 -18.46
N SER A 287 8.29 10.03 -19.11
CA SER A 287 8.24 10.13 -20.58
C SER A 287 9.40 10.94 -21.17
N GLY A 288 10.11 11.72 -20.35
CA GLY A 288 11.24 12.53 -20.76
C GLY A 288 11.30 13.92 -20.10
N PRO A 289 12.31 14.73 -20.46
CA PRO A 289 12.44 16.11 -19.99
C PRO A 289 11.25 16.99 -20.38
N LYS A 290 10.88 17.93 -19.51
CA LYS A 290 9.81 18.91 -19.75
C LYS A 290 10.21 20.29 -19.23
N GLU A 291 9.75 21.35 -19.90
CA GLU A 291 9.81 22.70 -19.36
C GLU A 291 8.77 22.87 -18.23
N VAL A 292 9.04 23.73 -17.25
CA VAL A 292 8.11 23.98 -16.11
C VAL A 292 6.71 24.38 -16.59
N GLU A 293 6.62 25.26 -17.60
CA GLU A 293 5.34 25.72 -18.14
C GLU A 293 4.55 24.59 -18.82
N GLN A 294 5.23 23.69 -19.53
CA GLN A 294 4.58 22.52 -20.14
C GLN A 294 4.12 21.54 -19.06
N LEU A 295 4.95 21.32 -18.03
CA LEU A 295 4.59 20.42 -16.94
C LEU A 295 3.34 20.93 -16.19
N LYS A 296 3.21 22.24 -15.99
CA LYS A 296 2.03 22.86 -15.39
C LYS A 296 0.75 22.56 -16.17
N ILE A 297 0.82 22.61 -17.50
CA ILE A 297 -0.30 22.29 -18.38
C ILE A 297 -0.61 20.78 -18.31
N ASP A 298 0.42 19.94 -18.38
CA ASP A 298 0.27 18.48 -18.38
C ASP A 298 -0.28 17.95 -17.05
N THR A 299 0.00 18.62 -15.92
CA THR A 299 -0.48 18.23 -14.58
C THR A 299 -1.80 18.89 -14.15
N ASP A 300 -2.28 19.91 -14.87
CA ASP A 300 -3.41 20.76 -14.48
C ASP A 300 -3.25 21.35 -13.05
N MET A 301 -2.01 21.73 -12.68
CA MET A 301 -1.69 22.30 -11.37
C MET A 301 -1.52 23.81 -11.41
N ASP A 302 -1.91 24.48 -10.32
CA ASP A 302 -1.53 25.88 -10.10
C ASP A 302 -0.04 26.02 -9.72
N ASP A 303 0.50 27.23 -9.87
CA ASP A 303 1.93 27.51 -9.65
C ASP A 303 2.39 27.21 -8.23
N ALA A 304 1.54 27.47 -7.23
CA ALA A 304 1.88 27.29 -5.83
C ALA A 304 1.99 25.80 -5.48
N LYS A 305 1.05 24.99 -5.98
CA LYS A 305 1.07 23.53 -5.82
C LYS A 305 2.24 22.91 -6.54
N LEU A 306 2.43 23.22 -7.83
CA LEU A 306 3.54 22.67 -8.61
C LEU A 306 4.89 23.00 -7.97
N ARG A 307 5.10 24.25 -7.55
CA ARG A 307 6.34 24.66 -6.85
C ARG A 307 6.54 23.89 -5.55
N THR A 308 5.46 23.65 -4.79
CA THR A 308 5.52 22.88 -3.55
C THR A 308 5.94 21.43 -3.82
N GLN A 309 5.34 20.78 -4.82
CA GLN A 309 5.65 19.40 -5.17
C GLN A 309 7.07 19.26 -5.75
N LEU A 310 7.47 20.16 -6.64
CA LEU A 310 8.84 20.18 -7.19
C LEU A 310 9.88 20.33 -6.08
N LYS A 311 9.66 21.23 -5.11
CA LYS A 311 10.59 21.40 -3.98
C LYS A 311 10.74 20.12 -3.16
N LYS A 312 9.64 19.39 -2.89
CA LYS A 312 9.70 18.09 -2.21
C LYS A 312 10.51 17.09 -3.02
N LEU A 313 10.22 16.94 -4.31
CA LEU A 313 10.87 15.97 -5.19
C LEU A 313 12.35 16.29 -5.44
N GLU A 314 12.72 17.57 -5.53
CA GLU A 314 14.11 18.03 -5.62
C GLU A 314 14.88 17.71 -4.32
N THR A 315 14.28 17.96 -3.15
CA THR A 315 14.86 17.64 -1.84
C THR A 315 15.11 16.14 -1.69
N ALA A 316 14.16 15.33 -2.17
CA ALA A 316 14.26 13.87 -2.18
C ALA A 316 15.19 13.32 -3.28
N ASN A 317 15.87 14.18 -4.05
CA ASN A 317 16.73 13.82 -5.18
C ASN A 317 16.02 13.03 -6.31
N ILE A 318 14.71 13.15 -6.44
CA ILE A 318 13.92 12.49 -7.48
C ILE A 318 13.91 13.33 -8.77
N VAL A 319 13.70 14.63 -8.64
CA VAL A 319 13.66 15.58 -9.77
C VAL A 319 14.90 16.49 -9.75
N MET A 320 15.35 16.89 -10.94
CA MET A 320 16.39 17.89 -11.14
C MET A 320 15.85 19.01 -12.03
N ARG A 321 16.15 20.25 -11.64
CA ARG A 321 15.88 21.46 -12.40
C ARG A 321 17.19 22.06 -12.88
N ILE A 322 17.25 22.41 -14.15
CA ILE A 322 18.38 23.11 -14.77
C ILE A 322 17.82 24.25 -15.62
N ASN A 323 18.39 25.44 -15.48
CA ASN A 323 18.03 26.59 -16.31
C ASN A 323 18.92 26.60 -17.55
N ASP A 324 18.37 26.94 -18.71
CA ASP A 324 19.17 27.26 -19.88
C ASP A 324 19.64 28.73 -19.87
N GLU A 325 20.48 29.10 -20.84
CA GLU A 325 20.99 30.46 -21.02
C GLU A 325 19.88 31.50 -21.27
N GLU A 326 18.71 31.07 -21.78
CA GLU A 326 17.54 31.90 -22.02
C GLU A 326 16.65 32.05 -20.76
N GLY A 327 17.02 31.40 -19.66
CA GLY A 327 16.29 31.43 -18.39
C GLY A 327 15.10 30.48 -18.31
N ARG A 328 14.88 29.61 -19.32
CA ARG A 328 13.85 28.57 -19.26
C ARG A 328 14.28 27.46 -18.32
N GLN A 329 13.31 26.95 -17.57
CA GLN A 329 13.55 25.93 -16.55
C GLN A 329 13.17 24.55 -17.10
N HIS A 330 14.18 23.70 -17.25
CA HIS A 330 14.02 22.31 -17.70
C HIS A 330 14.00 21.38 -16.49
N LEU A 331 13.02 20.49 -16.44
CA LEU A 331 12.82 19.49 -15.42
C LEU A 331 13.02 18.09 -15.97
N MET A 332 13.73 17.26 -15.21
CA MET A 332 13.98 15.86 -15.54
C MET A 332 13.95 15.01 -14.28
N LEU A 333 13.68 13.71 -14.44
CA LEU A 333 13.96 12.75 -13.38
C LEU A 333 15.47 12.65 -13.18
N LYS A 334 15.93 13.06 -11.99
CA LYS A 334 17.29 12.79 -11.52
C LYS A 334 17.45 11.31 -11.25
N CYS A 335 16.43 10.68 -10.66
CA CYS A 335 16.27 9.23 -10.58
C CYS A 335 14.78 8.88 -10.67
N ASP A 336 14.50 7.71 -11.22
CA ASP A 336 13.17 7.13 -11.24
C ASP A 336 12.95 6.30 -9.99
N THR A 337 11.97 6.69 -9.17
CA THR A 337 11.59 5.91 -7.99
C THR A 337 10.57 4.88 -8.42
N GLU A 338 10.95 3.60 -8.40
CA GLU A 338 10.09 2.51 -8.90
C GLU A 338 9.92 1.41 -7.86
N VAL A 339 8.68 0.97 -7.68
CA VAL A 339 8.38 -0.22 -6.87
C VAL A 339 8.71 -1.46 -7.70
N SER A 340 9.61 -2.30 -7.18
CA SER A 340 10.06 -3.51 -7.85
C SER A 340 9.64 -4.76 -7.07
N THR A 341 9.17 -5.78 -7.80
CA THR A 341 8.97 -7.12 -7.26
C THR A 341 9.90 -8.11 -7.91
N VAL A 342 10.60 -8.90 -7.11
CA VAL A 342 11.62 -9.84 -7.59
C VAL A 342 11.42 -11.21 -6.95
N TYR A 343 11.63 -12.27 -7.73
CA TYR A 343 11.66 -13.63 -7.18
C TYR A 343 12.86 -13.79 -6.25
N PRO A 344 12.68 -14.22 -4.98
CA PRO A 344 13.73 -14.15 -3.99
C PRO A 344 14.66 -15.36 -4.06
N GLU A 345 15.40 -15.50 -5.16
CA GLU A 345 16.29 -16.65 -5.42
C GLU A 345 17.34 -16.85 -4.32
N TRP A 346 17.84 -15.75 -3.72
CA TRP A 346 18.81 -15.80 -2.62
C TRP A 346 18.28 -16.54 -1.39
N LEU A 347 16.95 -16.62 -1.23
CA LEU A 347 16.35 -17.33 -0.10
C LEU A 347 16.44 -18.84 -0.21
N ILE A 348 16.76 -19.39 -1.39
CA ILE A 348 17.01 -20.83 -1.54
C ILE A 348 18.23 -21.22 -0.70
N GLN A 349 19.37 -20.57 -0.93
CA GLN A 349 20.59 -20.82 -0.16
C GLN A 349 20.38 -20.45 1.31
N ARG A 350 19.76 -19.29 1.59
CA ARG A 350 19.49 -18.87 2.97
C ARG A 350 18.67 -19.90 3.74
N THR A 351 17.68 -20.53 3.11
CA THR A 351 16.84 -21.57 3.73
C THR A 351 17.67 -22.81 4.08
N VAL A 352 18.62 -23.19 3.22
CA VAL A 352 19.56 -24.29 3.49
C VAL A 352 20.49 -23.93 4.65
N ASP A 353 21.01 -22.70 4.68
CA ASP A 353 21.88 -22.23 5.75
C ASP A 353 21.14 -22.26 7.11
N LEU A 354 19.94 -21.68 7.17
CA LEU A 354 19.09 -21.68 8.37
C LEU A 354 18.74 -23.09 8.86
N TYR A 355 18.55 -24.05 7.95
CA TYR A 355 18.35 -25.45 8.32
C TYR A 355 19.61 -26.08 8.91
N ASN A 356 20.77 -25.85 8.30
CA ASN A 356 22.05 -26.37 8.79
C ASN A 356 22.45 -25.76 10.14
N ASP A 357 22.07 -24.51 10.38
CA ASP A 357 22.27 -23.79 11.63
C ASP A 357 21.24 -24.16 12.72
N GLU A 358 20.35 -25.12 12.44
CA GLU A 358 19.26 -25.58 13.32
C GLU A 358 18.23 -24.49 13.70
N GLU A 359 18.20 -23.37 12.97
CA GLU A 359 17.22 -22.29 13.14
C GLU A 359 15.87 -22.60 12.46
N LEU A 360 15.87 -23.51 11.47
CA LEU A 360 14.68 -23.96 10.74
C LEU A 360 14.48 -25.48 10.84
N VAL A 361 13.26 -25.90 11.12
CA VAL A 361 12.89 -27.33 11.13
C VAL A 361 12.83 -27.86 9.69
N SER A 362 13.33 -29.08 9.47
CA SER A 362 13.41 -29.73 8.15
C SER A 362 12.10 -29.66 7.34
N ARG A 363 10.95 -29.93 7.96
CA ARG A 363 9.63 -29.87 7.29
C ARG A 363 9.29 -28.46 6.81
N GLN A 364 9.59 -27.43 7.60
CA GLN A 364 9.35 -26.03 7.24
C GLN A 364 10.27 -25.60 6.10
N ALA A 365 11.55 -25.96 6.16
CA ALA A 365 12.51 -25.69 5.10
C ALA A 365 12.08 -26.34 3.77
N MET A 366 11.72 -27.63 3.79
CA MET A 366 11.22 -28.35 2.61
C MET A 366 9.95 -27.72 2.04
N HIS A 367 8.99 -27.38 2.90
CA HIS A 367 7.75 -26.74 2.46
C HIS A 367 8.03 -25.37 1.83
N TYR A 368 8.95 -24.58 2.39
CA TYR A 368 9.28 -23.29 1.82
C TYR A 368 9.97 -23.41 0.46
N LEU A 369 10.90 -24.36 0.29
CA LEU A 369 11.52 -24.62 -1.01
C LEU A 369 10.49 -25.05 -2.07
N GLU A 370 9.46 -25.81 -1.68
CA GLU A 370 8.36 -26.16 -2.58
C GLU A 370 7.48 -24.93 -2.92
N VAL A 371 7.22 -24.05 -1.96
CA VAL A 371 6.54 -22.76 -2.20
C VAL A 371 7.34 -21.90 -3.19
N LEU A 372 8.65 -21.78 -2.99
CA LEU A 372 9.55 -21.05 -3.90
C LEU A 372 9.58 -21.67 -5.30
N LYS A 373 9.56 -23.00 -5.39
CA LYS A 373 9.50 -23.69 -6.68
C LYS A 373 8.21 -23.39 -7.44
N ARG A 374 7.06 -23.42 -6.75
CA ARG A 374 5.74 -23.10 -7.34
C ARG A 374 5.60 -21.63 -7.74
N SER A 375 6.18 -20.72 -6.97
CA SER A 375 6.15 -19.28 -7.25
C SER A 375 7.19 -18.84 -8.27
N HIS A 376 8.04 -19.75 -8.76
CA HIS A 376 9.08 -19.43 -9.72
C HIS A 376 8.47 -18.91 -11.03
N PRO A 377 9.00 -17.82 -11.63
CA PRO A 377 8.44 -17.22 -12.84
C PRO A 377 8.24 -18.19 -14.02
N SER A 378 9.08 -19.23 -14.15
CA SER A 378 8.95 -20.24 -15.20
C SER A 378 7.73 -21.16 -15.04
N GLN A 379 7.24 -21.37 -13.81
CA GLN A 379 6.02 -22.17 -13.55
C GLN A 379 4.76 -21.33 -13.59
N ALA A 380 4.86 -20.04 -13.23
CA ALA A 380 3.73 -19.12 -13.33
C ALA A 380 3.30 -18.89 -14.80
N ALA A 381 4.25 -18.85 -15.75
CA ALA A 381 3.95 -18.70 -17.17
C ALA A 381 3.26 -19.94 -17.79
N SER A 382 3.52 -21.15 -17.29
CA SER A 382 2.88 -22.37 -17.78
C SER A 382 1.42 -22.49 -17.29
N LEU A 383 1.11 -22.02 -16.08
CA LEU A 383 -0.26 -22.02 -15.55
C LEU A 383 -1.19 -21.05 -16.29
N THR A 384 -0.68 -19.95 -16.85
CA THR A 384 -1.47 -19.05 -17.70
C THR A 384 -1.71 -19.61 -19.11
N MET A 385 -0.85 -20.51 -19.60
CA MET A 385 -1.02 -21.15 -20.92
C MET A 385 -1.98 -22.34 -20.90
N GLU A 386 -2.28 -22.91 -19.74
CA GLU A 386 -3.27 -24.01 -19.61
C GLU A 386 -4.71 -23.51 -19.39
N VAL A 387 -4.91 -22.19 -19.32
CA VAL A 387 -6.21 -21.54 -19.06
C VAL A 387 -6.68 -20.68 -20.25
N GLU A 388 -5.90 -20.61 -21.33
CA GLU A 388 -6.36 -20.19 -22.67
C GLU A 388 -6.71 -21.43 -23.51
#